data_AF-A0A8T3Z7S1-F1
#
_entry.id   AF-A0A8T3Z7S1-F1
#
_cell.length_a   1.000
_cell.length_b   1.000
_cell.length_c   1.000
_cell.angle_alpha   90.00
_cell.angle_beta   90.00
_cell.angle_gamma   90.00
#
_symmetry.space_group_name_H-M   'P 1'
#
loop_
_entity.id
_entity.type
_entity.pdbx_description
1 polymer ?
#
loop_
_entity_poly.entity_id
_entity_poly.type
_entity_poly.pdbx_seq_one_letter_code
_entity_poly.pdbx_strand_id
1 'polypeptide(L)'
;MKKTCSQCKGKGRKVVSYKVCETCHGTGVSGEVDIKGHLKGLSGGARERFQLDEEQEVPCSVCSGKGEVEVTEECPECKGKGEINLCTKCGKPIEKGDFCDDCKDSQDKPRVYILHPASEMSDLEVGEHYKGKITRVEDYGVFVSLSKKLYGLLRLRNPPYSVGDELFVQITEIKPRRGEVDLAPAAIKGTYELVKVKKEIPRTRIEDLTPKIKGRNVCLVGEVVQIQQTSGPTIFT
;
A
#
# COMPACT_ATOMS: atom_id res chain seq x y z
N MET A 1 -0.15 -2.05 12.44
CA MET A 1 -0.67 -1.08 13.45
C MET A 1 -1.91 -1.67 14.12
N LYS A 2 -1.98 -1.68 15.46
CA LYS A 2 -3.15 -2.15 16.20
C LYS A 2 -4.18 -1.02 16.29
N LYS A 3 -5.42 -1.28 15.87
CA LYS A 3 -6.53 -0.35 16.08
C LYS A 3 -7.59 -1.02 16.94
N THR A 4 -8.21 -0.21 17.80
CA THR A 4 -9.43 -0.61 18.51
C THR A 4 -10.50 -0.97 17.50
N CYS A 5 -11.15 -2.11 17.69
CA CYS A 5 -12.24 -2.56 16.84
C CYS A 5 -13.38 -1.52 16.88
N SER A 6 -13.79 -1.05 15.71
CA SER A 6 -14.85 -0.04 15.56
C SER A 6 -16.21 -0.53 16.05
N GLN A 7 -16.49 -1.83 15.88
CA GLN A 7 -17.79 -2.41 16.23
C GLN A 7 -17.98 -2.61 17.74
N CYS A 8 -16.93 -2.99 18.46
CA CYS A 8 -17.01 -3.19 19.92
C CYS A 8 -16.35 -2.07 20.73
N LYS A 9 -15.76 -1.06 20.08
CA LYS A 9 -15.01 0.04 20.72
C LYS A 9 -14.00 -0.47 21.76
N GLY A 10 -13.32 -1.58 21.46
CA GLY A 10 -12.35 -2.22 22.36
C GLY A 10 -12.93 -3.18 23.39
N LYS A 11 -14.27 -3.30 23.53
CA LYS A 11 -14.90 -4.18 24.54
C LYS A 11 -14.85 -5.67 24.20
N GLY A 12 -14.51 -6.03 22.96
CA GLY A 12 -14.45 -7.42 22.49
C GLY A 12 -15.81 -8.13 22.36
N ARG A 13 -16.88 -7.56 22.91
CA ARG A 13 -18.22 -8.13 22.98
C ARG A 13 -19.28 -7.12 22.54
N LYS A 14 -20.39 -7.60 21.98
CA LYS A 14 -21.56 -6.80 21.59
C LYS A 14 -22.76 -7.28 22.40
N VAL A 15 -23.51 -6.36 22.99
CA VAL A 15 -24.77 -6.68 23.67
C VAL A 15 -25.80 -6.98 22.57
N VAL A 16 -26.38 -8.18 22.59
CA VAL A 16 -27.31 -8.64 21.54
C VAL A 16 -28.75 -8.67 22.06
N SER A 17 -28.94 -9.03 23.33
CA SER A 17 -30.26 -9.02 23.96
C SER A 17 -30.17 -8.85 25.47
N TYR A 18 -31.29 -8.47 26.08
CA TYR A 18 -31.49 -8.49 27.52
C TYR A 18 -32.45 -9.64 27.81
N LYS A 19 -32.10 -10.49 28.77
CA LYS A 19 -32.97 -11.56 29.24
C LYS A 19 -33.43 -11.24 30.65
N VAL A 20 -34.70 -11.52 30.93
CA VAL A 20 -35.24 -11.40 32.29
C VAL A 20 -34.40 -12.26 33.23
N CYS A 21 -33.98 -11.67 34.34
CA CYS A 21 -33.16 -12.36 35.33
C CYS A 21 -33.96 -13.54 35.90
N GLU A 22 -33.48 -14.76 35.69
CA GLU A 22 -34.18 -15.97 36.12
C GLU A 22 -34.29 -16.07 37.65
N THR A 23 -33.42 -15.39 38.39
CA THR A 23 -33.37 -15.44 39.87
C THR A 23 -34.41 -14.52 40.52
N CYS A 24 -34.73 -13.39 39.89
CA CYS A 24 -35.72 -12.44 40.42
C CYS A 24 -36.95 -12.31 39.51
N HIS A 25 -37.02 -13.06 38.41
CA HIS A 25 -38.10 -13.00 37.41
C HIS A 25 -38.48 -11.57 36.97
N GLY A 26 -37.49 -10.67 36.88
CA GLY A 26 -37.72 -9.28 36.47
C GLY A 26 -38.01 -8.30 37.61
N THR A 27 -38.16 -8.74 38.87
CA THR A 27 -38.43 -7.84 39.99
C THR A 27 -37.21 -7.02 40.42
N GLY A 28 -36.00 -7.48 40.11
CA GLY A 28 -34.75 -6.83 40.55
C GLY A 28 -34.42 -7.07 42.02
N VAL A 29 -35.30 -7.71 42.79
CA VAL A 29 -35.19 -7.88 44.24
C VAL A 29 -35.08 -9.38 44.56
N SER A 30 -34.15 -9.74 45.45
CA SER A 30 -33.96 -11.13 45.92
C SER A 30 -34.71 -11.46 47.21
N GLY A 31 -35.24 -10.45 47.90
CA GLY A 31 -36.07 -10.60 49.10
C GLY A 31 -36.29 -9.26 49.80
N GLU A 32 -37.31 -9.22 50.65
CA GLU A 32 -37.63 -8.10 51.54
C GLU A 32 -37.17 -8.44 52.96
N VAL A 33 -36.47 -7.52 53.61
CA VAL A 33 -36.04 -7.71 55.01
C VAL A 33 -36.85 -6.76 55.90
N ASP A 34 -37.69 -7.35 56.74
CA ASP A 34 -38.52 -6.59 57.68
C ASP A 34 -37.72 -6.26 58.96
N ILE A 35 -37.21 -5.04 59.03
CA ILE A 35 -36.40 -4.52 60.15
C ILE A 35 -37.30 -4.13 61.34
N LYS A 36 -38.62 -4.03 61.13
CA LYS A 36 -39.62 -3.58 62.13
C LYS A 36 -39.70 -4.50 63.34
N GLY A 37 -39.47 -5.80 63.14
CA GLY A 37 -39.50 -6.82 64.19
C GLY A 37 -38.26 -6.84 65.10
N HIS A 38 -37.12 -6.33 64.62
CA HIS A 38 -35.82 -6.49 65.29
C HIS A 38 -35.38 -5.30 66.17
N LEU A 39 -35.94 -4.10 65.98
CA LEU A 39 -35.62 -2.92 66.81
C LEU A 39 -36.80 -2.52 67.71
N LYS A 40 -36.96 -3.22 68.85
CA LYS A 40 -37.90 -2.86 69.91
C LYS A 40 -37.25 -1.84 70.87
N GLY A 41 -37.85 -0.65 71.02
CA GLY A 41 -37.47 0.34 72.05
C GLY A 41 -36.99 1.71 71.54
N LEU A 42 -37.05 2.01 70.24
CA LEU A 42 -36.70 3.32 69.70
C LEU A 42 -37.85 4.34 69.80
N SER A 43 -37.51 5.61 70.04
CA SER A 43 -38.48 6.72 70.06
C SER A 43 -39.04 7.00 68.66
N GLY A 44 -40.31 7.42 68.57
CA GLY A 44 -41.00 7.65 67.28
C GLY A 44 -40.24 8.58 66.33
N GLY A 45 -39.61 9.64 66.87
CA GLY A 45 -38.81 10.57 66.06
C GLY A 45 -37.49 10.00 65.52
N ALA A 46 -36.95 8.92 66.09
CA ALA A 46 -35.79 8.22 65.53
C ALA A 46 -36.17 7.21 64.44
N ARG A 47 -37.36 6.59 64.53
CA ARG A 47 -37.88 5.69 63.49
C ARG A 47 -38.15 6.40 62.17
N GLU A 48 -38.79 7.57 62.23
CA GLU A 48 -39.07 8.41 61.06
C GLU A 48 -37.79 8.96 60.43
N ARG A 49 -36.83 9.40 61.26
CA ARG A 49 -35.61 10.06 60.77
C ARG A 49 -34.67 9.13 60.01
N PHE A 50 -34.74 7.83 60.27
CA PHE A 50 -33.93 6.80 59.61
C PHE A 50 -34.74 5.89 58.68
N GLN A 51 -36.01 6.22 58.38
CA GLN A 51 -36.89 5.46 57.48
C GLN A 51 -36.96 3.96 57.83
N LEU A 52 -36.95 3.65 59.13
CA LEU A 52 -36.87 2.27 59.64
C LEU A 52 -38.21 1.52 59.57
N ASP A 53 -39.28 2.21 59.16
CA ASP A 53 -40.60 1.66 58.93
C ASP A 53 -40.85 1.26 57.45
N GLU A 54 -39.88 1.50 56.56
CA GLU A 54 -39.92 1.09 55.15
C GLU A 54 -39.22 -0.27 54.96
N GLU A 55 -39.88 -1.18 54.24
CA GLU A 55 -39.31 -2.48 53.88
C GLU A 55 -38.11 -2.26 52.95
N GLN A 56 -36.93 -2.73 53.37
CA GLN A 56 -35.72 -2.58 52.56
C GLN A 56 -35.60 -3.76 51.59
N GLU A 57 -35.80 -3.46 50.31
CA GLU A 57 -35.63 -4.41 49.22
C GLU A 57 -34.15 -4.74 49.04
N VAL A 58 -33.80 -6.03 49.09
CA VAL A 58 -32.43 -6.49 48.82
C VAL A 58 -32.26 -6.62 47.31
N PRO A 59 -31.40 -5.81 46.67
CA PRO A 59 -31.17 -5.91 45.24
C PRO A 59 -30.59 -7.27 44.88
N CYS A 60 -31.15 -7.90 43.86
CA CYS A 60 -30.73 -9.20 43.37
C CYS A 60 -29.24 -9.18 43.01
N SER A 61 -28.47 -10.14 43.52
CA SER A 61 -27.01 -10.20 43.32
C SER A 61 -26.60 -10.43 41.86
N VAL A 62 -27.45 -11.06 41.05
CA VAL A 62 -27.17 -11.44 39.66
C VAL A 62 -27.43 -10.30 38.67
N CYS A 63 -28.56 -9.59 38.82
CA CYS A 63 -28.90 -8.44 37.97
C CYS A 63 -28.62 -7.08 38.63
N SER A 64 -28.09 -7.07 39.86
CA SER A 64 -27.79 -5.88 40.66
C SER A 64 -28.95 -4.88 40.73
N GLY A 65 -30.17 -5.38 40.94
CA GLY A 65 -31.37 -4.53 41.03
C GLY A 65 -32.08 -4.24 39.70
N LYS A 66 -31.51 -4.61 38.54
CA LYS A 66 -32.06 -4.20 37.24
C LYS A 66 -33.19 -5.08 36.71
N GLY A 67 -33.41 -6.27 37.28
CA GLY A 67 -34.41 -7.23 36.79
C GLY A 67 -34.05 -7.97 35.50
N GLU A 68 -33.06 -7.48 34.75
CA GLU A 68 -32.62 -8.05 33.47
C GLU A 68 -31.09 -8.27 33.43
N VAL A 69 -30.65 -9.27 32.68
CA VAL A 69 -29.26 -9.65 32.48
C VAL A 69 -28.87 -9.44 31.02
N GLU A 70 -27.75 -8.76 30.80
CA GLU A 70 -27.18 -8.50 29.48
C GLU A 70 -26.59 -9.78 28.88
N VAL A 71 -27.12 -10.20 27.72
CA VAL A 71 -26.54 -11.28 26.91
C VAL A 71 -25.58 -10.66 25.91
N THR A 72 -24.29 -10.87 26.18
CA THR A 72 -23.20 -10.41 25.33
C THR A 72 -22.67 -11.53 24.43
N GLU A 73 -22.58 -11.27 23.13
CA GLU A 73 -21.92 -12.16 22.18
C GLU A 73 -20.52 -11.65 21.84
N GLU A 74 -19.63 -12.55 21.43
CA GLU A 74 -18.31 -12.17 20.94
C GLU A 74 -18.43 -11.34 19.66
N CYS A 75 -17.65 -10.26 19.58
CA CYS A 75 -17.70 -9.39 18.41
C CYS A 75 -17.14 -10.15 17.18
N PRO A 76 -17.92 -10.27 16.08
CA PRO A 76 -17.53 -11.07 14.91
C PRO A 76 -16.28 -10.51 14.19
N GLU A 77 -16.04 -9.20 14.30
CA GLU A 77 -14.90 -8.53 13.67
C GLU A 77 -13.58 -8.78 14.40
N CYS A 78 -13.59 -8.77 15.74
CA CYS A 78 -12.36 -8.93 16.54
C CYS A 78 -12.24 -10.29 17.23
N LYS A 79 -13.24 -11.19 17.07
CA LYS A 79 -13.30 -12.51 17.71
C LYS A 79 -12.93 -12.45 19.20
N GLY A 80 -13.57 -11.54 19.94
CA GLY A 80 -13.31 -11.33 21.37
C GLY A 80 -12.08 -10.50 21.74
N LYS A 81 -11.14 -10.22 20.81
CA LYS A 81 -9.85 -9.57 21.14
C LYS A 81 -9.94 -8.06 21.40
N GLY A 82 -11.02 -7.39 21.00
CA GLY A 82 -11.19 -5.93 21.13
C GLY A 82 -10.31 -5.08 20.20
N GLU A 83 -9.24 -5.66 19.65
CA GLU A 83 -8.29 -5.02 18.74
C GLU A 83 -8.18 -5.80 17.43
N ILE A 84 -8.00 -5.06 16.33
CA ILE A 84 -7.76 -5.61 15.01
C ILE A 84 -6.37 -5.14 14.56
N ASN A 85 -5.52 -6.09 14.18
CA ASN A 85 -4.26 -5.77 13.55
C ASN A 85 -4.54 -5.40 12.09
N LEU A 86 -4.15 -4.21 11.69
CA LEU A 86 -4.24 -3.76 10.30
C LEU A 86 -2.85 -3.68 9.68
N CYS A 87 -2.75 -4.06 8.42
CA CYS A 87 -1.57 -3.90 7.59
C CYS A 87 -1.23 -2.41 7.45
N THR A 88 0.03 -2.06 7.70
CA THR A 88 0.49 -0.66 7.72
C THR A 88 0.42 0.02 6.34
N LYS A 89 0.56 -0.76 5.25
CA LYS A 89 0.57 -0.23 3.87
C LYS A 89 -0.84 -0.09 3.23
N CYS A 90 -1.73 -1.05 3.45
CA CYS A 90 -3.04 -1.11 2.77
C CYS A 90 -4.25 -1.04 3.72
N GLY A 91 -4.05 -1.11 5.03
CA GLY A 91 -5.14 -1.08 6.01
C GLY A 91 -5.98 -2.36 6.10
N LYS A 92 -5.64 -3.45 5.40
CA LYS A 92 -6.36 -4.74 5.50
C LYS A 92 -6.14 -5.40 6.87
N PRO A 93 -7.16 -6.09 7.44
CA PRO A 93 -6.99 -6.87 8.66
C PRO A 93 -6.06 -8.06 8.43
N ILE A 94 -5.11 -8.25 9.36
CA ILE A 94 -4.10 -9.32 9.32
C ILE A 94 -4.11 -10.09 10.64
N GLU A 95 -3.89 -11.40 10.60
CA GLU A 95 -3.86 -12.19 11.84
C GLU A 95 -2.53 -12.04 12.59
N LYS A 96 -1.41 -11.99 11.86
CA LYS A 96 -0.05 -11.89 12.41
C LYS A 96 0.88 -11.09 11.50
N GLY A 97 1.78 -10.30 12.10
CA GLY A 97 2.76 -9.46 11.40
C GLY A 97 2.32 -8.01 11.20
N ASP A 98 3.14 -7.22 10.51
CA ASP A 98 2.89 -5.79 10.23
C ASP A 98 2.33 -5.53 8.81
N PHE A 99 2.50 -6.48 7.90
CA PHE A 99 2.10 -6.40 6.50
C PHE A 99 1.30 -7.63 6.08
N CYS A 100 0.28 -7.46 5.23
CA CYS A 100 -0.43 -8.58 4.60
C CYS A 100 0.44 -9.23 3.53
N ASP A 101 0.12 -10.46 3.12
CA ASP A 101 0.92 -11.20 2.14
C ASP A 101 1.08 -10.43 0.81
N ASP A 102 0.00 -9.81 0.29
CA ASP A 102 0.07 -8.89 -0.86
C ASP A 102 1.05 -7.70 -0.68
N CYS A 103 1.17 -7.20 0.55
CA CYS A 103 2.00 -6.04 0.87
C CYS A 103 3.47 -6.42 1.14
N LYS A 104 3.72 -7.66 1.57
CA LYS A 104 5.07 -8.23 1.62
C LYS A 104 5.60 -8.44 0.20
N ASP A 105 4.79 -9.02 -0.68
CA ASP A 105 5.17 -9.33 -2.07
C ASP A 105 5.34 -8.08 -2.95
N SER A 106 4.83 -6.93 -2.52
CA SER A 106 5.00 -5.67 -3.25
C SER A 106 6.23 -4.86 -2.84
N GLN A 107 7.10 -5.37 -1.96
CA GLN A 107 8.45 -4.83 -1.77
C GLN A 107 9.46 -5.41 -2.77
N ASP A 108 9.26 -6.64 -3.26
CA ASP A 108 10.23 -7.36 -4.09
C ASP A 108 9.82 -7.52 -5.56
N LYS A 109 8.94 -6.65 -6.09
CA LYS A 109 8.69 -6.65 -7.54
C LYS A 109 9.84 -5.94 -8.25
N PRO A 110 10.64 -6.64 -9.08
CA PRO A 110 11.68 -5.98 -9.86
C PRO A 110 11.03 -4.99 -10.80
N ARG A 111 11.51 -3.75 -10.74
CA ARG A 111 11.10 -2.68 -11.66
C ARG A 111 11.90 -2.81 -12.94
N VAL A 112 11.20 -2.71 -14.07
CA VAL A 112 11.79 -2.72 -15.40
C VAL A 112 11.47 -1.40 -16.07
N TYR A 113 12.52 -0.66 -16.42
CA TYR A 113 12.40 0.63 -17.06
C TYR A 113 12.36 0.48 -18.58
N ILE A 114 11.43 1.23 -19.20
CA ILE A 114 11.45 1.51 -20.63
C ILE A 114 11.84 2.97 -20.81
N LEU A 115 12.98 3.18 -21.45
CA LEU A 115 13.48 4.51 -21.75
C LEU A 115 12.72 5.15 -22.91
N HIS A 116 12.55 6.47 -22.83
CA HIS A 116 12.04 7.24 -23.95
C HIS A 116 13.10 7.30 -25.07
N PRO A 117 12.71 7.42 -26.35
CA PRO A 117 13.66 7.63 -27.46
C PRO A 117 14.59 8.83 -27.32
N ALA A 118 14.24 9.78 -26.44
CA ALA A 118 15.01 10.99 -26.16
C ALA A 118 15.85 10.90 -24.86
N SER A 119 15.86 9.74 -24.20
CA SER A 119 16.68 9.50 -23.03
C SER A 119 18.18 9.52 -23.37
N GLU A 120 18.97 9.99 -22.41
CA GLU A 120 20.43 10.11 -22.51
C GLU A 120 21.10 9.20 -21.48
N MET A 121 22.43 9.08 -21.55
CA MET A 121 23.19 8.24 -20.62
C MET A 121 23.07 8.68 -19.16
N SER A 122 22.77 9.96 -18.92
CA SER A 122 22.51 10.50 -17.58
C SER A 122 21.26 9.93 -16.93
N ASP A 123 20.33 9.40 -17.74
CA ASP A 123 19.03 8.89 -17.27
C ASP A 123 19.12 7.38 -16.93
N LEU A 124 20.32 6.80 -17.02
CA LEU A 124 20.60 5.41 -16.70
C LEU A 124 21.11 5.29 -15.27
N GLU A 125 20.60 4.29 -14.54
CA GLU A 125 21.02 3.99 -13.18
C GLU A 125 21.70 2.62 -13.13
N VAL A 126 22.86 2.57 -12.45
CA VAL A 126 23.59 1.32 -12.26
C VAL A 126 22.83 0.43 -11.28
N GLY A 127 22.69 -0.85 -11.62
CA GLY A 127 21.95 -1.83 -10.83
C GLY A 127 20.48 -1.97 -11.22
N GLU A 128 19.92 -1.04 -12.00
CA GLU A 128 18.53 -1.10 -12.44
C GLU A 128 18.32 -1.94 -13.70
N HIS A 129 17.08 -2.40 -13.90
CA HIS A 129 16.71 -3.29 -15.00
C HIS A 129 15.99 -2.53 -16.11
N TYR A 130 16.41 -2.76 -17.35
CA TYR A 130 15.86 -2.09 -18.53
C TYR A 130 15.42 -3.11 -19.56
N LYS A 131 14.38 -2.74 -20.32
CA LYS A 131 13.97 -3.47 -21.51
C LYS A 131 14.75 -2.94 -22.71
N GLY A 132 15.41 -3.84 -23.44
CA GLY A 132 16.19 -3.49 -24.63
C GLY A 132 15.92 -4.43 -25.80
N LYS A 133 16.29 -3.97 -27.00
CA LYS A 133 16.18 -4.72 -28.25
C LYS A 133 17.56 -5.05 -28.82
N ILE A 134 17.77 -6.30 -29.23
CA ILE A 134 19.04 -6.72 -29.83
C ILE A 134 19.20 -6.11 -31.22
N THR A 135 20.35 -5.48 -31.42
CA THR A 135 20.72 -4.87 -32.70
C THR A 135 21.78 -5.67 -33.44
N ARG A 136 22.72 -6.28 -32.71
CA ARG A 136 23.81 -7.05 -33.27
C ARG A 136 24.24 -8.15 -32.30
N VAL A 137 24.60 -9.31 -32.84
CA VAL A 137 25.07 -10.47 -32.08
C VAL A 137 26.47 -10.81 -32.60
N GLU A 138 27.43 -10.95 -31.70
CA GLU A 138 28.81 -11.32 -31.96
C GLU A 138 29.22 -12.47 -31.03
N ASP A 139 30.30 -13.19 -31.37
CA ASP A 139 30.76 -14.34 -30.59
C ASP A 139 31.16 -13.99 -29.15
N TYR A 140 31.56 -12.73 -28.92
CA TYR A 140 32.00 -12.22 -27.62
C TYR A 140 30.90 -11.47 -26.85
N GLY A 141 29.74 -11.22 -27.46
CA GLY A 141 28.66 -10.49 -26.81
C GLY A 141 27.56 -10.00 -27.73
N VAL A 142 26.54 -9.40 -27.12
CA VAL A 142 25.32 -8.94 -27.79
C VAL A 142 25.18 -7.44 -27.58
N PHE A 143 24.91 -6.69 -28.65
CA PHE A 143 24.63 -5.27 -28.59
C PHE A 143 23.13 -5.03 -28.46
N VAL A 144 22.73 -4.45 -27.33
CA VAL A 144 21.33 -4.18 -26.98
C VAL A 144 21.08 -2.68 -27.04
N SER A 145 20.09 -2.27 -27.83
CA SER A 145 19.59 -0.90 -27.89
C SER A 145 18.60 -0.68 -26.75
N LEU A 146 18.92 0.24 -25.83
CA LEU A 146 18.03 0.68 -24.75
C LEU A 146 17.16 1.86 -25.18
N SER A 147 17.68 2.72 -26.05
CA SER A 147 16.99 3.89 -26.64
C SER A 147 17.60 4.22 -28.00
N LYS A 148 17.03 5.19 -28.74
CA LYS A 148 17.44 5.54 -30.12
C LYS A 148 18.93 5.91 -30.24
N LYS A 149 19.53 6.42 -29.17
CA LYS A 149 20.95 6.83 -29.12
C LYS A 149 21.76 6.05 -28.07
N LEU A 150 21.15 5.10 -27.36
CA LEU A 150 21.78 4.41 -26.24
C LEU A 150 21.91 2.92 -26.54
N TYR A 151 23.15 2.47 -26.61
CA TYR A 151 23.51 1.09 -26.85
C TYR A 151 24.32 0.58 -25.68
N GLY A 152 24.08 -0.66 -25.29
CA GLY A 152 24.88 -1.37 -24.30
C GLY A 152 25.41 -2.69 -24.85
N LEU A 153 26.53 -3.11 -24.30
CA LEU A 153 27.18 -4.38 -24.62
C LEU A 153 26.88 -5.37 -23.51
N LEU A 154 26.22 -6.46 -23.87
CA LEU A 154 25.99 -7.60 -23.03
C LEU A 154 27.07 -8.65 -23.29
N ARG A 155 28.01 -8.81 -22.36
CA ARG A 155 29.13 -9.76 -22.48
C ARG A 155 28.64 -11.18 -22.15
N LEU A 156 28.37 -12.00 -23.17
CA LEU A 156 28.04 -13.42 -23.04
C LEU A 156 28.88 -14.25 -24.00
N ARG A 157 29.30 -15.43 -23.53
CA ARG A 157 29.94 -16.44 -24.37
C ARG A 157 28.85 -17.29 -25.01
N ASN A 158 28.80 -17.31 -26.34
CA ASN A 158 27.82 -18.05 -27.15
C ASN A 158 26.34 -17.69 -26.81
N PRO A 159 25.90 -16.46 -27.14
CA PRO A 159 24.56 -15.99 -26.82
C PRO A 159 23.48 -16.77 -27.62
N PRO A 160 22.43 -17.32 -26.98
CA PRO A 160 21.35 -18.03 -27.65
C PRO A 160 20.28 -17.06 -28.21
N TYR A 161 20.68 -15.86 -28.62
CA TYR A 161 19.76 -14.79 -29.00
C TYR A 161 19.95 -14.38 -30.46
N SER A 162 18.87 -13.90 -31.06
CA SER A 162 18.86 -13.44 -32.45
C SER A 162 18.69 -11.93 -32.56
N VAL A 163 19.11 -11.38 -33.70
CA VAL A 163 18.93 -9.94 -33.98
C VAL A 163 17.44 -9.61 -34.02
N GLY A 164 17.05 -8.59 -33.28
CA GLY A 164 15.65 -8.14 -33.19
C GLY A 164 14.90 -8.61 -31.95
N ASP A 165 15.44 -9.57 -31.18
CA ASP A 165 14.79 -10.04 -29.95
C ASP A 165 14.78 -8.95 -28.88
N GLU A 166 13.76 -8.98 -28.02
CA GLU A 166 13.66 -8.13 -26.84
C GLU A 166 14.05 -8.92 -25.59
N LEU A 167 14.86 -8.32 -24.72
CA LEU A 167 15.29 -8.92 -23.46
C LEU A 167 15.38 -7.90 -22.33
N PHE A 168 15.39 -8.43 -21.11
CA PHE A 168 15.67 -7.65 -19.91
C PHE A 168 17.16 -7.71 -19.58
N VAL A 169 17.74 -6.54 -19.35
CA VAL A 169 19.15 -6.37 -19.03
C VAL A 169 19.29 -5.51 -17.79
N GLN A 170 20.33 -5.76 -17.01
CA GLN A 170 20.71 -4.94 -15.88
C GLN A 170 21.94 -4.11 -16.25
N ILE A 171 21.99 -2.85 -15.84
CA ILE A 171 23.16 -2.00 -16.06
C ILE A 171 24.22 -2.29 -15.00
N THR A 172 25.38 -2.77 -15.42
CA THR A 172 26.51 -3.06 -14.52
C THR A 172 27.45 -1.89 -14.39
N GLU A 173 27.74 -1.20 -15.49
CA GLU A 173 28.68 -0.08 -15.52
C GLU A 173 28.32 0.89 -16.65
N ILE A 174 28.47 2.19 -16.41
CA ILE A 174 28.23 3.25 -17.41
C ILE A 174 29.57 3.94 -17.68
N LYS A 175 30.00 3.96 -18.95
CA LYS A 175 31.27 4.58 -19.39
C LYS A 175 30.99 5.81 -20.25
N PRO A 176 30.67 6.97 -19.63
CA PRO A 176 30.22 8.16 -20.36
C PRO A 176 31.27 8.72 -21.33
N ARG A 177 32.57 8.51 -21.07
CA ARG A 177 33.65 8.97 -21.98
C ARG A 177 33.68 8.24 -23.31
N ARG A 178 33.31 6.96 -23.33
CA ARG A 178 33.30 6.12 -24.53
C ARG A 178 31.93 6.03 -25.18
N GLY A 179 30.88 6.42 -24.46
CA GLY A 179 29.50 6.22 -24.91
C GLY A 179 29.10 4.74 -24.86
N GLU A 180 29.71 3.96 -23.96
CA GLU A 180 29.43 2.53 -23.79
C GLU A 180 28.73 2.26 -22.46
N VAL A 181 27.82 1.30 -22.45
CA VAL A 181 27.15 0.79 -21.24
C VAL A 181 27.37 -0.70 -21.17
N ASP A 182 27.92 -1.19 -20.07
CA ASP A 182 28.05 -2.62 -19.84
C ASP A 182 26.76 -3.16 -19.24
N LEU A 183 26.27 -4.24 -19.83
CA LEU A 183 25.03 -4.89 -19.47
C LEU A 183 25.29 -6.31 -18.94
N ALA A 184 24.44 -6.72 -18.01
CA ALA A 184 24.34 -8.09 -17.52
C ALA A 184 22.95 -8.68 -17.84
N PRO A 185 22.85 -10.01 -18.04
CA PRO A 185 21.57 -10.63 -18.33
C PRO A 185 20.69 -10.62 -17.08
N ALA A 186 19.44 -10.15 -17.20
CA ALA A 186 18.48 -10.13 -16.11
C ALA A 186 17.33 -11.10 -16.38
N ALA A 187 17.37 -12.27 -15.77
CA ALA A 187 16.26 -13.23 -15.83
C ALA A 187 15.20 -12.89 -14.79
N ILE A 188 14.28 -12.01 -15.15
CA ILE A 188 13.18 -11.61 -14.26
C ILE A 188 12.15 -12.74 -14.19
N LYS A 189 12.16 -13.48 -13.08
CA LYS A 189 11.21 -14.56 -12.80
C LYS A 189 10.04 -14.00 -11.98
N GLY A 190 8.85 -13.92 -12.58
CA GLY A 190 7.62 -13.53 -11.89
C GLY A 190 6.96 -12.24 -12.42
N THR A 191 6.14 -11.60 -11.57
CA THR A 191 5.45 -10.36 -11.92
C THR A 191 6.37 -9.16 -11.77
N TYR A 192 6.55 -8.38 -12.83
CA TYR A 192 7.37 -7.17 -12.84
C TYR A 192 6.53 -5.90 -13.01
N GLU A 193 7.07 -4.77 -12.53
CA GLU A 193 6.47 -3.46 -12.73
C GLU A 193 7.18 -2.75 -13.89
N LEU A 194 6.44 -2.41 -14.94
CA LEU A 194 6.99 -1.76 -16.13
C LEU A 194 6.83 -0.24 -16.01
N VAL A 195 7.96 0.45 -15.79
CA VAL A 195 8.00 1.90 -15.58
C VAL A 195 8.49 2.58 -16.85
N LYS A 196 7.64 3.37 -17.50
CA LYS A 196 8.04 4.17 -18.66
C LYS A 196 8.66 5.47 -18.18
N VAL A 197 9.96 5.63 -18.41
CA VAL A 197 10.68 6.87 -18.10
C VAL A 197 10.29 7.92 -19.14
N LYS A 198 9.44 8.88 -18.76
CA LYS A 198 9.10 10.02 -19.61
C LYS A 198 10.10 11.14 -19.36
N LYS A 199 10.79 11.59 -20.41
CA LYS A 199 11.62 12.80 -20.35
C LYS A 199 10.80 13.98 -20.87
N GLU A 200 10.45 14.88 -19.97
CA GLU A 200 9.86 16.16 -20.34
C GLU A 200 10.99 17.09 -20.81
N ILE A 201 11.11 17.25 -22.12
CA ILE A 201 12.06 18.20 -22.70
C ILE A 201 11.32 19.54 -22.82
N PRO A 202 11.76 20.59 -22.11
CA PRO A 202 11.10 21.88 -22.19
C PRO A 202 11.17 22.42 -23.62
N ARG A 203 10.09 23.09 -24.05
CA ARG A 203 10.03 23.71 -25.37
C ARG A 203 11.18 24.69 -25.53
N THR A 204 12.01 24.46 -26.53
CA THR A 204 13.12 25.34 -26.89
C THR A 204 12.60 26.40 -27.85
N ARG A 205 12.92 27.68 -27.58
CA ARG A 205 12.58 28.75 -28.53
C ARG A 205 13.59 28.75 -29.67
N ILE A 206 13.16 29.22 -30.84
CA ILE A 206 14.03 29.29 -32.02
C ILE A 206 15.19 30.26 -31.79
N GLU A 207 14.96 31.35 -31.05
CA GLU A 207 16.00 32.33 -30.65
C GLU A 207 17.13 31.71 -29.83
N ASP A 208 16.84 30.64 -29.08
CA ASP A 208 17.82 29.98 -28.23
C ASP A 208 18.70 29.00 -29.02
N LEU A 209 18.33 28.65 -30.27
CA LEU A 209 19.07 27.73 -31.14
C LEU A 209 20.38 28.36 -31.63
N THR A 210 21.34 28.45 -30.71
CA THR A 210 22.69 28.94 -30.99
C THR A 210 23.65 27.78 -31.30
N PRO A 211 24.79 28.03 -31.96
CA PRO A 211 25.81 27.01 -32.21
C PRO A 211 26.30 26.28 -30.94
N LYS A 212 26.12 26.90 -29.76
CA LYS A 212 26.46 26.34 -28.44
C LYS A 212 25.58 25.15 -28.04
N ILE A 213 24.40 25.00 -28.65
CA ILE A 213 23.43 23.92 -28.36
C ILE A 213 23.62 22.72 -29.31
N LYS A 214 24.56 22.82 -30.26
CA LYS A 214 24.85 21.75 -31.23
C LYS A 214 25.15 20.43 -30.49
N GLY A 215 24.34 19.40 -30.78
CA GLY A 215 24.44 18.07 -30.18
C GLY A 215 23.46 17.78 -29.02
N ARG A 216 22.72 18.79 -28.51
CA ARG A 216 21.69 18.57 -27.47
C ARG A 216 20.34 18.20 -28.06
N ASN A 217 19.52 17.49 -27.29
CA ASN A 217 18.12 17.26 -27.63
C ASN A 217 17.31 18.54 -27.36
N VAL A 218 16.57 19.01 -28.36
CA VAL A 218 15.69 20.19 -28.28
C VAL A 218 14.26 19.78 -28.60
N CYS A 219 13.29 20.45 -27.98
CA CYS A 219 11.87 20.24 -28.25
C CYS A 219 11.34 21.45 -29.02
N LEU A 220 11.03 21.25 -30.31
CA LEU A 220 10.43 22.26 -31.16
C LEU A 220 8.96 21.92 -31.40
N VAL A 221 8.10 22.92 -31.24
CA VAL A 221 6.68 22.82 -31.59
C VAL A 221 6.46 23.70 -32.79
N GLY A 222 6.11 23.09 -33.92
CA GLY A 222 5.80 23.76 -35.16
C GLY A 222 4.44 23.31 -35.69
N GLU A 223 3.82 24.18 -36.47
CA GLU A 223 2.61 23.90 -37.21
C GLU A 223 2.97 23.74 -38.70
N VAL A 224 2.46 22.70 -39.34
CA VAL A 224 2.69 22.47 -40.77
C VAL A 224 1.72 23.34 -41.56
N VAL A 225 2.21 24.45 -42.09
CA VAL A 225 1.37 25.39 -42.87
C VAL A 225 1.15 24.89 -44.30
N GLN A 226 2.17 24.29 -44.91
CA GLN A 226 2.11 23.83 -46.31
C GLN A 226 3.10 22.70 -46.59
N ILE A 227 2.72 21.78 -47.47
CA ILE A 227 3.60 20.73 -48.02
C ILE A 227 3.68 20.96 -49.53
N GLN A 228 4.88 21.18 -50.06
CA GLN A 228 5.14 21.31 -51.50
C GLN A 228 6.13 20.23 -51.96
N GLN A 229 5.83 19.57 -53.08
CA GLN A 229 6.72 18.59 -53.69
C GLN A 229 7.74 19.31 -54.59
N THR A 230 9.02 19.24 -54.23
CA THR A 230 10.10 19.78 -55.05
C THR A 230 10.42 18.84 -56.20
N SER A 231 10.70 19.39 -57.39
CA SER A 231 10.96 18.63 -58.63
C SER A 231 12.34 17.96 -58.67
N GLY A 232 13.16 18.06 -57.61
CA GLY A 232 14.51 17.51 -57.54
C GLY A 232 14.90 17.05 -56.12
N PRO A 233 16.03 16.33 -55.98
CA PRO A 233 16.55 15.91 -54.68
C PRO A 233 17.07 17.12 -53.92
N THR A 234 16.42 17.45 -52.80
CA THR A 234 16.90 18.51 -51.89
C THR A 234 17.97 17.89 -50.99
N ILE A 235 19.23 18.29 -51.18
CA ILE A 235 20.35 17.86 -50.33
C ILE A 235 20.46 18.84 -49.17
N PHE A 236 20.19 18.36 -47.95
CA PHE A 236 20.50 19.09 -46.72
C PHE A 236 21.93 18.71 -46.28
N THR A 237 22.88 19.62 -46.46
CA THR A 237 24.27 19.50 -45.95
C THR A 237 24.37 19.97 -44.51
#